data_AF-A0A6L9FM22-F1
#
_entry.id   AF-A0A6L9FM22-F1
#
_cell.length_a   1.000
_cell.length_b   1.000
_cell.length_c   1.000
_cell.angle_alpha   90.00
_cell.angle_beta   90.00
_cell.angle_gamma   90.00
#
_symmetry.space_group_name_H-M   'P 1'
#
loop_
_entity.id
_entity.type
_entity.pdbx_description
1 polymer ?
#
loop_
_entity_poly.entity_id
_entity_poly.type
_entity_poly.pdbx_seq_one_letter_code
_entity_poly.pdbx_strand_id
1 'polypeptide(L)'
;MRKAVNKVPILSVLFRIANAYVYKGEPVHLRQTAPFEMWKQRIGKGLLFSIVSGCLMAYALIHNNISDFNPEDAILGIFPDILGFGIGVFALLFALPTEFLDKLRQSVKNSNGDSKITGPEMLPADMAYPLLVYSVIMLLSVFFRAFPDEPVTTTLSTIMLIYGFVVTLELLNSIFMTASYMLFTRRSTDSTE
;
A
#
# COMPACT_ATOMS: atom_id res chain seq x y z
N MET A 1 17.75 -16.28 -2.63
CA MET A 1 16.46 -15.70 -3.08
C MET A 1 16.63 -14.62 -4.16
N ARG A 2 17.42 -13.56 -3.95
CA ARG A 2 17.55 -12.42 -4.90
C ARG A 2 17.92 -12.78 -6.36
N LYS A 3 18.81 -13.77 -6.57
CA LYS A 3 19.22 -14.22 -7.91
C LYS A 3 18.12 -14.97 -8.69
N ALA A 4 17.14 -15.57 -8.01
CA ALA A 4 16.06 -16.30 -8.66
C ALA A 4 14.89 -15.37 -9.04
N VAL A 5 14.55 -14.42 -8.18
CA VAL A 5 13.48 -13.43 -8.41
C VAL A 5 13.85 -12.43 -9.53
N ASN A 6 15.13 -12.09 -9.69
CA ASN A 6 15.60 -11.21 -10.75
C ASN A 6 15.54 -11.80 -12.17
N LYS A 7 15.20 -13.09 -12.34
CA LYS A 7 15.05 -13.70 -13.67
C LYS A 7 13.74 -13.33 -14.36
N VAL A 8 12.72 -12.95 -13.58
CA VAL A 8 11.43 -12.52 -14.13
C VAL A 8 11.25 -11.02 -13.83
N PRO A 9 11.26 -10.15 -14.85
CA PRO A 9 11.30 -8.70 -14.64
C PRO A 9 10.11 -8.17 -13.81
N ILE A 10 8.91 -8.73 -14.01
CA ILE A 10 7.70 -8.32 -13.26
C ILE A 10 7.84 -8.66 -11.76
N LEU A 11 8.18 -9.92 -11.44
CA LEU A 11 8.38 -10.37 -10.06
C LEU A 11 9.50 -9.59 -9.35
N SER A 12 10.55 -9.22 -10.08
CA SER A 12 11.62 -8.38 -9.57
C SER A 12 11.14 -6.99 -9.15
N VAL A 13 10.24 -6.37 -9.91
CA VAL A 13 9.67 -5.06 -9.58
C VAL A 13 8.75 -5.17 -8.36
N LEU A 14 7.87 -6.17 -8.35
CA LEU A 14 6.96 -6.45 -7.22
C LEU A 14 7.73 -6.60 -5.92
N PHE A 15 8.76 -7.46 -5.94
CA PHE A 15 9.57 -7.73 -4.77
C PHE A 15 10.37 -6.51 -4.32
N ARG A 16 10.93 -5.71 -5.25
CA ARG A 16 11.72 -4.52 -4.90
C ARG A 16 10.89 -3.49 -4.15
N ILE A 17 9.68 -3.19 -4.63
CA ILE A 17 8.79 -2.19 -4.02
C ILE A 17 8.24 -2.71 -2.69
N ALA A 18 7.82 -3.98 -2.63
CA ALA A 18 7.36 -4.58 -1.38
C ALA A 18 8.49 -4.65 -0.32
N ASN A 19 9.72 -4.96 -0.73
CA ASN A 19 10.88 -4.92 0.16
C ASN A 19 11.18 -3.51 0.67
N ALA A 20 11.05 -2.49 -0.18
CA ALA A 20 11.18 -1.09 0.23
C ALA A 20 10.10 -0.70 1.25
N TYR A 21 8.85 -1.13 1.05
CA TYR A 21 7.75 -0.91 1.99
C TYR A 21 8.00 -1.54 3.36
N VAL A 22 8.50 -2.78 3.39
CA VAL A 22 8.81 -3.48 4.64
C VAL A 22 9.97 -2.80 5.38
N TYR A 23 10.98 -2.31 4.66
CA TYR A 23 12.08 -1.52 5.22
C TYR A 23 11.72 -0.05 5.49
N LYS A 24 10.45 0.36 5.33
CA LYS A 24 10.03 1.75 5.50
C LYS A 24 10.88 2.75 4.70
N GLY A 25 11.27 2.38 3.49
CA GLY A 25 12.07 3.23 2.60
C GLY A 25 13.56 3.35 2.95
N GLU A 26 14.07 2.71 4.01
CA GLU A 26 15.50 2.78 4.34
C GLU A 26 16.38 2.27 3.19
N PRO A 27 17.50 2.93 2.82
CA PRO A 27 18.34 2.57 1.67
C PRO A 27 18.86 1.12 1.68
N VAL A 28 18.84 0.47 2.84
CA VAL A 28 19.18 -0.94 3.06
C VAL A 28 18.34 -1.86 2.16
N HIS A 29 17.11 -1.47 1.79
CA HIS A 29 16.24 -2.20 0.87
C HIS A 29 16.87 -2.48 -0.51
N LEU A 30 17.84 -1.66 -0.95
CA LEU A 30 18.56 -1.83 -2.21
C LEU A 30 19.64 -2.91 -2.14
N ARG A 31 20.10 -3.29 -0.94
CA ARG A 31 21.20 -4.25 -0.75
C ARG A 31 20.74 -5.55 -0.11
N GLN A 32 19.76 -5.49 0.79
CA GLN A 32 19.33 -6.63 1.59
C GLN A 32 17.83 -6.91 1.45
N THR A 33 17.44 -8.16 1.69
CA THR A 33 16.05 -8.59 1.75
C THR A 33 15.58 -8.55 3.20
N ALA A 34 14.42 -7.95 3.46
CA ALA A 34 13.92 -7.79 4.81
C ALA A 34 13.69 -9.15 5.50
N PRO A 35 14.03 -9.28 6.78
CA PRO A 35 13.77 -10.49 7.55
C PRO A 35 12.26 -10.76 7.65
N PHE A 36 11.88 -12.03 7.72
CA PHE A 36 10.48 -12.48 7.67
C PHE A 36 9.59 -11.84 8.75
N GLU A 37 10.12 -11.55 9.93
CA GLU A 37 9.38 -10.89 11.02
C GLU A 37 8.89 -9.49 10.62
N MET A 38 9.69 -8.73 9.87
CA MET A 38 9.29 -7.41 9.38
C MET A 38 8.16 -7.51 8.35
N TRP A 39 8.22 -8.51 7.46
CA TRP A 39 7.13 -8.79 6.52
C TRP A 39 5.82 -9.09 7.24
N LYS A 40 5.88 -9.97 8.26
CA LYS A 40 4.72 -10.35 9.06
C LYS A 40 4.15 -9.16 9.85
N GLN A 41 5.02 -8.31 10.41
CA GLN A 41 4.59 -7.15 11.19
C GLN A 41 3.90 -6.09 10.33
N ARG A 42 4.42 -5.84 9.12
CA ARG A 42 3.97 -4.78 8.21
C ARG A 42 2.78 -5.21 7.36
N ILE A 43 2.88 -6.35 6.67
CA ILE A 43 1.88 -6.82 5.70
C ILE A 43 0.96 -7.86 6.34
N GLY A 44 1.51 -8.71 7.20
CA GLY A 44 0.80 -9.88 7.72
C GLY A 44 -0.47 -9.55 8.50
N LYS A 45 -0.52 -8.45 9.26
CA LYS A 45 -1.72 -8.06 10.02
C LYS A 45 -2.89 -7.68 9.10
N GLY A 46 -2.62 -6.80 8.12
CA GLY A 46 -3.62 -6.40 7.13
C GLY A 46 -4.09 -7.58 6.31
N LEU A 47 -3.15 -8.41 5.83
CA LEU A 47 -3.46 -9.61 5.05
C LEU A 47 -4.32 -10.62 5.83
N LEU A 48 -3.98 -10.91 7.09
CA LEU A 48 -4.76 -11.81 7.93
C LEU A 48 -6.17 -11.27 8.18
N PHE A 49 -6.30 -9.97 8.47
CA PHE A 49 -7.60 -9.33 8.62
C PHE A 49 -8.43 -9.48 7.34
N SER A 50 -7.84 -9.22 6.17
CA SER A 50 -8.53 -9.34 4.88
C SER A 50 -8.91 -10.76 4.52
N ILE A 51 -8.09 -11.77 4.87
CA ILE A 51 -8.44 -13.17 4.67
C ILE A 51 -9.65 -13.54 5.53
N VAL A 52 -9.62 -13.22 6.83
CA VAL A 52 -10.72 -13.58 7.74
C VAL A 52 -12.02 -12.87 7.34
N SER A 53 -11.98 -11.55 7.17
CA SER A 53 -13.15 -10.76 6.80
C SER A 53 -13.64 -11.05 5.38
N GLY A 54 -12.74 -11.26 4.44
CA GLY A 54 -13.06 -11.65 3.07
C GLY A 54 -13.72 -13.02 2.98
N CYS A 55 -13.21 -14.02 3.70
CA CYS A 55 -13.85 -15.33 3.79
C CYS A 55 -15.25 -15.25 4.43
N LEU A 56 -15.41 -14.45 5.49
CA LEU A 56 -16.72 -14.25 6.14
C LEU A 56 -17.72 -13.58 5.18
N MET A 57 -17.29 -12.56 4.45
CA MET A 57 -18.13 -11.88 3.47
C MET A 57 -18.47 -12.80 2.30
N ALA A 58 -17.50 -13.54 1.76
CA ALA A 58 -17.74 -14.51 0.68
C ALA A 58 -18.71 -15.61 1.13
N TYR A 59 -18.53 -16.14 2.34
CA TYR A 59 -19.46 -17.10 2.93
C TYR A 59 -20.87 -16.52 3.03
N ALA A 60 -21.02 -15.27 3.47
CA ALA A 60 -22.32 -14.62 3.56
C ALA A 60 -22.97 -14.43 2.16
N LEU A 61 -22.19 -14.05 1.14
CA LEU A 61 -22.69 -13.91 -0.24
C LEU A 61 -23.19 -15.25 -0.79
N ILE A 62 -22.38 -16.31 -0.66
CA ILE A 62 -22.70 -17.65 -1.14
C ILE A 62 -23.90 -18.23 -0.37
N HIS A 63 -23.90 -18.13 0.97
CA HIS A 63 -24.96 -18.70 1.80
C HIS A 63 -26.32 -18.03 1.57
N ASN A 64 -26.34 -16.72 1.35
CA ASN A 64 -27.58 -15.98 1.07
C ASN A 64 -27.97 -15.98 -0.41
N ASN A 65 -27.23 -16.69 -1.28
CA ASN A 65 -27.43 -16.71 -2.75
C ASN A 65 -27.50 -15.31 -3.38
N ILE A 66 -26.64 -14.39 -2.90
CA ILE A 66 -26.57 -13.03 -3.45
C ILE A 66 -25.69 -13.08 -4.70
N SER A 67 -26.32 -13.21 -5.87
CA SER A 67 -25.65 -13.26 -7.18
C SER A 67 -25.42 -11.89 -7.81
N ASP A 68 -26.09 -10.84 -7.32
CA ASP A 68 -26.03 -9.52 -7.93
C ASP A 68 -24.73 -8.76 -7.63
N PHE A 69 -23.92 -9.24 -6.67
CA PHE A 69 -22.67 -8.61 -6.29
C PHE A 69 -21.47 -9.41 -6.77
N ASN A 70 -20.80 -8.90 -7.80
CA ASN A 70 -19.54 -9.44 -8.32
C ASN A 70 -18.34 -8.66 -7.77
N PRO A 71 -17.51 -9.25 -6.89
CA PRO A 71 -16.33 -8.59 -6.33
C PRO A 71 -15.31 -8.18 -7.41
N GLU A 72 -15.21 -8.92 -8.51
CA GLU A 72 -14.32 -8.64 -9.64
C GLU A 72 -14.67 -7.32 -10.31
N ASP A 73 -15.96 -7.10 -10.57
CA ASP A 73 -16.45 -5.87 -11.18
C ASP A 73 -16.27 -4.68 -10.22
N ALA A 74 -16.48 -4.87 -8.91
CA ALA A 74 -16.21 -3.86 -7.91
C ALA A 74 -14.73 -3.46 -7.87
N ILE A 75 -13.81 -4.44 -7.94
CA ILE A 75 -12.37 -4.19 -8.00
C ILE A 75 -12.01 -3.35 -9.23
N LEU A 76 -12.50 -3.75 -10.41
CA LEU A 76 -12.21 -3.09 -11.67
C LEU A 76 -12.89 -1.72 -11.79
N GLY A 77 -13.96 -1.47 -11.03
CA GLY A 77 -14.61 -0.17 -10.95
C GLY A 77 -13.91 0.80 -9.99
N ILE A 78 -13.45 0.34 -8.83
CA ILE A 78 -12.96 1.21 -7.75
C ILE A 78 -11.45 1.47 -7.86
N PHE A 79 -10.65 0.43 -8.09
CA PHE A 79 -9.20 0.53 -7.95
C PHE A 79 -8.47 1.30 -9.06
N PRO A 80 -8.95 1.39 -10.32
CA PRO A 80 -8.35 2.31 -11.29
C PRO A 80 -8.39 3.77 -10.84
N ASP A 81 -9.51 4.21 -10.24
CA ASP A 81 -9.67 5.57 -9.75
C ASP A 81 -8.75 5.86 -8.56
N ILE A 82 -8.65 4.92 -7.61
CA ILE A 82 -7.72 5.03 -6.48
C ILE A 82 -6.26 5.00 -6.96
N LEU A 83 -5.94 4.19 -7.97
CA LEU A 83 -4.61 4.14 -8.58
C LEU A 83 -4.27 5.49 -9.22
N GLY A 84 -5.19 6.06 -10.00
CA GLY A 84 -5.03 7.40 -10.60
C GLY A 84 -4.84 8.49 -9.54
N PHE A 85 -5.65 8.47 -8.49
CA PHE A 85 -5.50 9.36 -7.33
C PHE A 85 -4.11 9.23 -6.70
N GLY A 86 -3.67 8.01 -6.39
CA GLY A 86 -2.38 7.81 -5.72
C GLY A 86 -1.19 8.19 -6.60
N ILE A 87 -1.25 8.00 -7.92
CA ILE A 87 -0.24 8.54 -8.86
C ILE A 87 -0.23 10.08 -8.81
N GLY A 88 -1.40 10.72 -8.79
CA GLY A 88 -1.50 12.18 -8.68
C GLY A 88 -0.85 12.72 -7.42
N VAL A 89 -1.13 12.12 -6.26
CA VAL A 89 -0.49 12.51 -4.99
C VAL A 89 1.01 12.20 -5.00
N PHE A 90 1.42 11.09 -5.62
CA PHE A 90 2.84 10.74 -5.74
C PHE A 90 3.61 11.77 -6.59
N ALA A 91 3.01 12.31 -7.65
CA ALA A 91 3.61 13.38 -8.45
C ALA A 91 3.81 14.67 -7.65
N LEU A 92 2.90 15.00 -6.73
CA LEU A 92 3.03 16.17 -5.86
C LEU A 92 4.27 16.10 -4.98
N LEU A 93 4.72 14.91 -4.58
CA LEU A 93 5.95 14.77 -3.79
C LEU A 93 7.19 15.24 -4.53
N PHE A 94 7.27 15.01 -5.84
CA PHE A 94 8.38 15.50 -6.66
C PHE A 94 8.31 17.01 -6.90
N ALA A 95 7.12 17.60 -6.76
CA ALA A 95 6.93 19.04 -6.81
C ALA A 95 7.23 19.74 -5.46
N LEU A 96 7.48 18.99 -4.38
CA LEU A 96 7.81 19.57 -3.08
C LEU A 96 9.23 20.16 -3.08
N PRO A 97 9.45 21.34 -2.47
CA PRO A 97 10.78 21.93 -2.34
C PRO A 97 11.75 21.06 -1.53
N THR A 98 13.02 21.06 -1.90
CA THR A 98 14.08 20.28 -1.23
C THR A 98 14.29 20.70 0.23
N GLU A 99 14.15 21.98 0.54
CA GLU A 99 14.29 22.53 1.89
C GLU A 99 13.27 21.93 2.85
N PHE A 100 12.11 21.53 2.33
CA PHE A 100 11.07 20.88 3.11
C PHE A 100 11.41 19.44 3.44
N LEU A 101 11.95 18.69 2.46
CA LEU A 101 12.43 17.33 2.68
C LEU A 101 13.55 17.30 3.73
N ASP A 102 14.42 18.31 3.72
CA ASP A 102 15.48 18.45 4.72
C ASP A 102 14.93 18.76 6.12
N LYS A 103 13.92 19.64 6.24
CA LYS A 103 13.23 19.90 7.53
C LYS A 103 12.51 18.67 8.08
N LEU A 104 11.84 17.90 7.22
CA LEU A 104 11.23 16.61 7.56
C LEU A 104 12.28 15.65 8.13
N ARG A 105 13.42 15.52 7.45
CA ARG A 105 14.53 14.67 7.86
C ARG A 105 15.13 15.11 9.20
N GLN A 106 15.27 16.42 9.40
CA GLN A 106 15.81 16.98 10.63
C GLN A 106 14.88 16.79 11.83
N SER A 107 13.57 16.91 11.63
CA SER A 107 12.60 16.69 12.71
C SER A 107 12.52 15.23 13.15
N VAL A 108 12.55 14.29 12.21
CA VAL A 108 12.62 12.85 12.53
C VAL A 108 13.89 12.54 13.32
N LYS A 109 15.03 13.16 12.94
CA LYS A 109 16.30 13.04 13.67
C LYS A 109 16.23 13.65 15.08
N ASN A 110 15.57 14.80 15.24
CA ASN A 110 15.38 15.46 16.54
C ASN A 110 14.39 14.72 17.45
N SER A 111 13.54 13.84 16.88
CA SER A 111 12.59 13.00 17.61
C SER A 111 13.24 11.75 18.24
N ASN A 112 14.57 11.59 18.19
CA ASN A 112 15.31 10.39 18.65
C ASN A 112 14.74 9.04 18.14
N GLY A 113 14.09 9.04 16.97
CA GLY A 113 13.48 7.83 16.39
C GLY A 113 12.20 7.34 17.08
N ASP A 114 11.65 8.08 18.05
CA ASP A 114 10.44 7.72 18.80
C ASP A 114 9.15 8.25 18.12
N SER A 115 9.29 9.02 17.04
CA SER A 115 8.15 9.40 16.22
C SER A 115 7.74 8.23 15.31
N LYS A 116 6.44 7.90 15.29
CA LYS A 116 5.84 6.90 14.37
C LYS A 116 6.06 7.22 12.87
N ILE A 117 6.70 8.36 12.56
CA ILE A 117 6.98 8.86 11.22
C ILE A 117 8.48 8.61 10.93
N THR A 118 8.77 7.55 10.17
CA THR A 118 10.15 7.13 9.88
C THR A 118 10.66 7.83 8.62
N GLY A 119 11.01 9.12 8.69
CA GLY A 119 11.73 9.84 7.62
C GLY A 119 10.93 10.12 6.33
N PRO A 120 11.33 11.14 5.54
CA PRO A 120 10.73 11.42 4.23
C PRO A 120 10.94 10.28 3.21
N GLU A 121 11.94 9.42 3.41
CA GLU A 121 12.28 8.31 2.51
C GLU A 121 11.26 7.15 2.56
N MET A 122 10.51 7.02 3.66
CA MET A 122 9.43 6.04 3.82
C MET A 122 8.21 6.36 2.97
N LEU A 123 8.00 7.64 2.71
CA LEU A 123 6.78 8.16 2.12
C LEU A 123 6.59 7.68 0.67
N PRO A 124 7.61 7.71 -0.22
CA PRO A 124 7.49 7.08 -1.53
C PRO A 124 7.20 5.57 -1.47
N ALA A 125 7.76 4.85 -0.49
CA ALA A 125 7.57 3.41 -0.35
C ALA A 125 6.15 3.06 0.14
N ASP A 126 5.64 3.82 1.12
CA ASP A 126 4.30 3.69 1.69
C ASP A 126 3.19 4.09 0.72
N MET A 127 3.51 4.92 -0.28
CA MET A 127 2.59 5.25 -1.37
C MET A 127 2.69 4.28 -2.55
N ALA A 128 3.90 3.86 -2.95
CA ALA A 128 4.10 2.97 -4.09
C ALA A 128 3.58 1.55 -3.85
N TYR A 129 3.62 1.07 -2.61
CA TYR A 129 3.15 -0.28 -2.27
C TYR A 129 1.64 -0.48 -2.50
N PRO A 130 0.76 0.40 -2.00
CA PRO A 130 -0.66 0.38 -2.36
C PRO A 130 -0.94 0.31 -3.85
N LEU A 131 -0.28 1.17 -4.64
CA LEU A 131 -0.45 1.23 -6.09
C LEU A 131 -0.05 -0.08 -6.78
N LEU A 132 1.03 -0.70 -6.29
CA LEU A 132 1.47 -2.00 -6.76
C LEU A 132 0.48 -3.10 -6.41
N VAL A 133 -0.06 -3.08 -5.20
CA VAL A 133 -1.09 -4.04 -4.76
C VAL A 133 -2.33 -3.93 -5.65
N TYR A 134 -2.83 -2.72 -5.94
CA TYR A 134 -3.97 -2.54 -6.85
C TYR A 134 -3.68 -3.06 -8.24
N SER A 135 -2.49 -2.77 -8.78
CA SER A 135 -2.09 -3.24 -10.12
C SER A 135 -2.12 -4.78 -10.21
N VAL A 136 -1.63 -5.47 -9.17
CA VAL A 136 -1.67 -6.94 -9.11
C VAL A 136 -3.08 -7.47 -8.93
N ILE A 137 -3.86 -6.87 -8.01
CA ILE A 137 -5.25 -7.28 -7.75
C ILE A 137 -6.09 -7.13 -9.02
N MET A 138 -6.02 -5.98 -9.70
CA MET A 138 -6.78 -5.75 -10.94
C MET A 138 -6.38 -6.74 -12.03
N LEU A 139 -5.07 -7.02 -12.20
CA LEU A 139 -4.61 -8.02 -13.14
C LEU A 139 -5.22 -9.40 -12.85
N LEU A 140 -5.23 -9.81 -11.58
CA LEU A 140 -5.84 -11.09 -11.16
C LEU A 140 -7.36 -11.09 -11.33
N SER A 141 -8.04 -9.98 -11.04
CA SER A 141 -9.49 -9.84 -11.21
C SER A 141 -9.92 -9.92 -12.68
N VAL A 142 -9.10 -9.46 -13.63
CA VAL A 142 -9.36 -9.70 -15.07
C VAL A 142 -9.36 -11.19 -15.37
N PHE A 143 -8.44 -11.96 -14.79
CA PHE A 143 -8.42 -13.42 -14.96
C PHE A 143 -9.61 -14.11 -14.28
N PHE A 144 -9.98 -13.69 -13.06
CA PHE A 144 -11.12 -14.28 -12.34
C PHE A 144 -12.45 -13.97 -13.02
N ARG A 145 -12.58 -12.78 -13.63
CA ARG A 145 -13.74 -12.42 -14.43
C ARG A 145 -13.96 -13.34 -15.64
N ALA A 146 -12.92 -13.99 -16.14
CA ALA A 146 -13.04 -14.97 -17.24
C ALA A 146 -13.66 -16.31 -16.78
N PHE A 147 -13.69 -16.57 -15.48
CA PHE A 147 -14.30 -17.75 -14.87
C PHE A 147 -15.39 -17.33 -13.86
N PRO A 148 -16.50 -16.75 -14.36
CA PRO A 148 -17.62 -16.36 -13.52
C PRO A 148 -18.26 -17.60 -12.86
N ASP A 149 -18.87 -17.40 -11.69
CA ASP A 149 -19.66 -18.39 -10.93
C ASP A 149 -18.89 -19.53 -10.24
N GLU A 150 -17.56 -19.43 -10.13
CA GLU A 150 -16.77 -20.39 -9.35
C GLU A 150 -16.59 -19.90 -7.90
N PRO A 151 -17.00 -20.67 -6.86
CA PRO A 151 -16.99 -20.19 -5.48
C PRO A 151 -15.60 -19.78 -4.96
N VAL A 152 -14.54 -20.40 -5.46
CA VAL A 152 -13.15 -20.08 -5.11
C VAL A 152 -12.75 -18.74 -5.74
N THR A 153 -13.12 -18.46 -7.00
CA THR A 153 -12.85 -17.17 -7.64
C THR A 153 -13.58 -16.04 -6.91
N THR A 154 -14.87 -16.21 -6.59
CA THR A 154 -15.62 -15.22 -5.80
C THR A 154 -15.00 -14.98 -4.42
N THR A 155 -14.60 -16.06 -3.73
CA THR A 155 -13.96 -15.95 -2.40
C THR A 155 -12.64 -15.21 -2.48
N LEU A 156 -11.80 -15.57 -3.46
CA LEU A 156 -10.48 -14.97 -3.63
C LEU A 156 -10.57 -13.49 -4.04
N SER A 157 -11.49 -13.16 -4.96
CA SER A 157 -11.78 -11.78 -5.35
C SER A 157 -12.30 -10.96 -4.17
N THR A 158 -13.16 -11.54 -3.31
CA THR A 158 -13.64 -10.85 -2.11
C THR A 158 -12.50 -10.55 -1.13
N ILE A 159 -11.60 -11.51 -0.90
CA ILE A 159 -10.41 -11.29 -0.06
C ILE A 159 -9.53 -10.18 -0.67
N MET A 160 -9.32 -10.20 -1.98
CA MET A 160 -8.55 -9.17 -2.68
C MET A 160 -9.20 -7.79 -2.58
N LEU A 161 -10.52 -7.69 -2.72
CA LEU A 161 -11.27 -6.45 -2.56
C LEU A 161 -11.07 -5.87 -1.16
N ILE A 162 -11.23 -6.68 -0.12
CA ILE A 162 -11.03 -6.22 1.26
C ILE A 162 -9.56 -5.83 1.51
N TYR A 163 -8.61 -6.60 0.98
CA TYR A 163 -7.19 -6.27 1.11
C TYR A 163 -6.84 -4.96 0.40
N GLY A 164 -7.40 -4.70 -0.78
CA GLY A 164 -7.26 -3.42 -1.46
C GLY A 164 -7.81 -2.25 -0.62
N PHE A 165 -8.94 -2.42 0.05
CA PHE A 165 -9.45 -1.40 0.98
C PHE A 165 -8.55 -1.17 2.18
N VAL A 166 -8.03 -2.23 2.80
CA VAL A 166 -7.08 -2.10 3.92
C VAL A 166 -5.87 -1.27 3.49
N VAL A 167 -5.29 -1.61 2.35
CA VAL A 167 -4.12 -0.91 1.81
C VAL A 167 -4.47 0.51 1.34
N THR A 168 -5.73 0.79 0.98
CA THR A 168 -6.23 2.16 0.73
C THR A 168 -6.21 2.99 2.00
N LEU A 169 -6.64 2.43 3.13
CA LEU A 169 -6.59 3.13 4.41
C LEU A 169 -5.13 3.40 4.83
N GLU A 170 -4.21 2.48 4.56
CA GLU A 170 -2.78 2.71 4.77
C GLU A 170 -2.24 3.86 3.92
N LEU A 171 -2.61 3.91 2.64
CA LEU A 171 -2.26 5.01 1.74
C LEU A 171 -2.80 6.35 2.27
N LEU A 172 -4.09 6.41 2.61
CA LEU A 172 -4.74 7.61 3.13
C LEU A 172 -4.11 8.08 4.43
N ASN A 173 -3.82 7.17 5.36
CA ASN A 173 -3.14 7.48 6.61
C ASN A 173 -1.74 8.06 6.35
N SER A 174 -1.00 7.50 5.40
CA SER A 174 0.33 8.00 5.04
C SER A 174 0.28 9.42 4.46
N ILE A 175 -0.67 9.69 3.57
CA ILE A 175 -0.91 11.03 3.02
C ILE A 175 -1.35 12.00 4.13
N PHE A 176 -2.30 11.61 4.97
CA PHE A 176 -2.83 12.44 6.04
C PHE A 176 -1.77 12.83 7.07
N MET A 177 -0.97 11.86 7.52
CA MET A 177 0.13 12.10 8.46
C MET A 177 1.18 13.03 7.85
N THR A 178 1.52 12.83 6.58
CA THR A 178 2.43 13.73 5.84
C THR A 178 1.88 15.15 5.79
N ALA A 179 0.63 15.31 5.36
CA ALA A 179 0.01 16.62 5.21
C ALA A 179 -0.11 17.35 6.55
N SER A 180 -0.50 16.64 7.61
CA SER A 180 -0.59 17.19 8.96
C SER A 180 0.77 17.63 9.48
N TYR A 181 1.81 16.84 9.24
CA TYR A 181 3.18 17.19 9.58
C TYR A 181 3.66 18.43 8.80
N MET A 182 3.33 18.51 7.50
CA MET A 182 3.63 19.66 6.64
C MET A 182 3.01 20.94 7.18
N LEU A 183 1.73 20.90 7.56
CA LEU A 183 1.01 22.05 8.12
C LEU A 183 1.58 22.49 9.47
N PHE A 184 1.96 21.53 10.33
CA PHE A 184 2.52 21.83 11.64
C PHE A 184 3.90 22.50 11.54
N THR A 185 4.77 21.97 10.67
CA THR A 185 6.12 22.53 10.44
C THR A 185 6.06 23.93 9.81
N ARG A 186 5.07 24.18 8.94
CA ARG A 186 4.85 25.50 8.36
C ARG A 186 4.46 26.52 9.44
N ARG A 187 3.48 26.19 10.29
CA ARG A 187 3.07 27.04 11.41
C ARG A 187 4.19 27.35 12.41
N SER A 188 5.04 26.37 12.73
CA SER A 188 6.15 26.60 13.65
C SER A 188 7.20 27.56 13.09
N THR A 189 7.38 27.59 11.76
CA THR A 189 8.29 28.52 11.09
C THR A 189 7.73 29.96 11.14
N ASP A 190 6.43 30.11 10.85
CA ASP A 190 5.73 31.41 10.88
C ASP A 190 5.63 32.02 12.29
N SER A 191 5.72 31.22 13.36
CA SER A 191 5.70 31.70 14.76
C SER A 191 7.05 32.13 15.33
N THR A 192 8.13 31.93 14.57
CA THR A 192 9.51 32.30 14.96
C THR A 192 10.04 33.53 14.22
N GLU A 193 9.24 34.12 13.32
CA GLU A 193 9.44 35.45 12.75
C GLU A 193 8.61 36.50 13.51
#